data_AF-A0A3M8GH70-F1
#
_entry.id   AF-A0A3M8GH70-F1
#
_cell.length_a   1.000
_cell.length_b   1.000
_cell.length_c   1.000
_cell.angle_alpha   90.00
_cell.angle_beta   90.00
_cell.angle_gamma   90.00
#
_symmetry.space_group_name_H-M   'P 1'
#
loop_
_entity.id
_entity.type
_entity.pdbx_description
1 polymer ?
#
loop_
_entity_poly.entity_id
_entity_poly.type
_entity_poly.pdbx_seq_one_letter_code
_entity_poly.pdbx_strand_id
1 'polypeptide(L)'
;MQNLDDYKYKKAKERVACIKGFYGNALAYCIVIPILAYINYRTTSFAWVIFPAVGWGIGLAGHAMQAFQYFPFLGRNWEQRKIKEFMDSDTF
;
A
#
# COMPACT_ATOMS: atom_id res chain seq x y z
N MET A 1 27.56 16.78 -8.96
CA MET A 1 27.37 15.53 -8.19
C MET A 1 26.33 15.61 -7.07
N GLN A 2 25.90 16.81 -6.63
CA GLN A 2 24.93 17.00 -5.53
C GLN A 2 23.50 16.46 -5.77
N ASN A 3 23.06 16.29 -7.03
CA ASN A 3 21.68 15.89 -7.35
C ASN A 3 21.34 14.39 -7.14
N LEU A 4 22.33 13.49 -7.20
CA LEU A 4 22.08 12.05 -7.10
C LEU A 4 21.76 11.60 -5.67
N ASP A 5 22.38 12.22 -4.68
CA ASP A 5 22.17 11.90 -3.27
C ASP A 5 20.83 12.44 -2.77
N ASP A 6 20.45 13.66 -3.18
CA ASP A 6 19.12 14.24 -2.89
C ASP A 6 17.98 13.41 -3.52
N TYR A 7 18.16 12.93 -4.75
CA TYR A 7 17.18 12.07 -5.40
C TYR A 7 17.00 10.73 -4.65
N LYS A 8 18.10 10.06 -4.30
CA LYS A 8 18.07 8.81 -3.52
C LYS A 8 17.42 9.03 -2.15
N TYR A 9 17.75 10.14 -1.49
CA TYR A 9 17.21 10.49 -0.18
C TYR A 9 15.71 10.78 -0.24
N LYS A 10 15.25 11.56 -1.22
CA LYS A 10 13.83 11.85 -1.43
C LYS A 10 13.02 10.58 -1.69
N LYS A 11 13.53 9.68 -2.55
CA LYS A 11 12.91 8.39 -2.84
C LYS A 11 12.85 7.47 -1.61
N ALA A 12 13.91 7.44 -0.81
CA ALA A 12 13.90 6.70 0.45
C ALA A 12 12.87 7.26 1.44
N LYS A 13 12.75 8.58 1.54
CA LYS A 13 11.79 9.27 2.40
C LYS A 13 10.34 9.01 1.97
N GLU A 14 10.04 9.08 0.67
CA GLU A 14 8.73 8.75 0.11
C GLU A 14 8.34 7.29 0.38
N ARG A 15 9.29 6.35 0.25
CA ARG A 15 9.05 4.95 0.62
C ARG A 15 8.68 4.78 2.08
N VAL A 16 9.43 5.41 2.99
CA VAL A 16 9.14 5.32 4.43
C VAL A 16 7.78 5.93 4.75
N ALA A 17 7.39 7.03 4.10
CA ALA A 17 6.08 7.63 4.27
C ALA A 17 4.95 6.69 3.80
N CYS A 18 5.11 6.06 2.63
CA CYS A 18 4.14 5.12 2.07
C CYS A 18 3.97 3.88 2.96
N ILE A 19 5.09 3.31 3.44
CA ILE A 19 5.09 2.18 4.37
C ILE A 19 4.41 2.55 5.69
N LYS A 20 4.72 3.73 6.28
CA LYS A 20 4.07 4.19 7.51
C LYS A 20 2.55 4.34 7.33
N GLY A 21 2.10 4.91 6.21
CA GLY A 21 0.68 5.05 5.90
C GLY A 21 -0.03 3.71 5.74
N PHE A 22 0.63 2.73 5.11
CA PHE A 22 0.14 1.36 5.02
C PHE A 22 0.01 0.70 6.39
N TYR A 23 1.04 0.75 7.23
CA TYR A 23 1.00 0.14 8.57
C TYR A 23 -0.11 0.72 9.45
N GLY A 24 -0.36 2.03 9.37
CA GLY A 24 -1.48 2.66 10.10
C GLY A 24 -2.84 2.08 9.69
N ASN A 25 -3.09 2.00 8.38
CA ASN A 25 -4.34 1.41 7.86
C ASN A 25 -4.43 -0.10 8.13
N ALA A 26 -3.33 -0.84 8.02
CA ALA A 26 -3.29 -2.28 8.29
C ALA A 26 -3.57 -2.59 9.76
N LEU A 27 -3.00 -1.80 10.66
CA LEU A 27 -3.26 -1.92 12.10
C LEU A 27 -4.72 -1.62 12.42
N ALA A 28 -5.25 -0.51 11.87
CA ALA A 28 -6.66 -0.17 12.02
C ALA A 28 -7.57 -1.30 11.50
N TYR A 29 -7.28 -1.86 10.32
CA TYR A 29 -8.02 -2.98 9.75
C TYR A 29 -7.96 -4.23 10.65
N CYS A 30 -6.77 -4.58 11.18
CA CYS A 30 -6.59 -5.71 12.09
C CYS A 30 -7.33 -5.55 13.42
N ILE A 31 -7.60 -4.33 13.88
CA ILE A 31 -8.34 -4.09 15.14
C ILE A 31 -9.84 -3.98 14.86
N VAL A 32 -10.23 -3.23 13.83
CA VAL A 32 -11.62 -2.90 13.54
C VAL A 32 -12.38 -4.11 12.99
N ILE A 33 -11.79 -4.89 12.07
CA ILE A 33 -12.48 -6.04 11.46
C ILE A 33 -12.85 -7.12 12.49
N PRO A 34 -11.98 -7.54 13.43
CA PRO A 34 -12.37 -8.47 14.49
C PRO A 34 -13.46 -7.94 15.41
N ILE A 35 -13.45 -6.64 15.73
CA ILE A 35 -14.50 -6.00 16.53
C ILE A 35 -15.85 -6.10 15.79
N LEU A 36 -15.88 -5.75 14.50
CA LEU A 36 -17.10 -5.90 13.70
C LEU A 36 -17.51 -7.37 13.56
N ALA A 37 -16.56 -8.29 13.40
CA ALA A 37 -16.87 -9.72 13.27
C ALA A 37 -17.49 -10.26 14.56
N TYR A 38 -16.99 -9.82 15.72
CA TYR A 38 -17.57 -10.17 17.01
C TYR A 38 -19.00 -9.62 17.16
N ILE A 39 -19.24 -8.35 16.80
CA ILE A 39 -20.58 -7.75 16.83
C ILE A 39 -21.52 -8.50 15.87
N ASN A 40 -21.04 -8.83 14.66
CA ASN A 40 -21.82 -9.55 13.67
C ASN A 40 -22.28 -10.91 14.22
N TYR A 41 -21.34 -11.68 14.78
CA TYR A 41 -21.60 -12.99 15.37
C TYR A 41 -22.64 -12.93 16.51
N ARG A 42 -22.71 -11.81 17.24
CA ARG A 42 -23.62 -11.64 18.37
C ARG A 42 -25.01 -11.14 17.98
N THR A 43 -25.13 -10.39 16.89
CA THR A 43 -26.36 -9.65 16.57
C THR A 43 -27.21 -10.33 15.50
N THR A 44 -26.57 -10.97 14.51
CA THR A 44 -27.26 -11.39 13.28
C THR A 44 -26.67 -12.69 12.72
N SER A 45 -27.51 -13.57 12.16
CA SER A 45 -27.08 -14.80 11.46
C SER A 45 -26.51 -14.56 10.05
N PHE A 46 -26.56 -13.32 9.56
CA PHE A 46 -26.01 -12.87 8.28
C PHE A 46 -24.68 -12.11 8.46
N ALA A 47 -23.62 -12.60 7.82
CA ALA A 47 -22.26 -12.10 7.91
C ALA A 47 -22.00 -10.78 7.16
N TRP A 48 -22.78 -9.73 7.45
CA TRP A 48 -22.57 -8.37 6.93
C TRP A 48 -21.15 -7.79 7.11
N VAL A 49 -20.32 -8.33 8.01
CA VAL A 49 -18.92 -7.92 8.21
C VAL A 49 -18.05 -8.18 6.97
N ILE A 50 -18.47 -9.09 6.08
CA ILE A 50 -17.79 -9.38 4.83
C ILE A 50 -17.72 -8.14 3.93
N PHE A 51 -18.75 -7.28 3.92
CA PHE A 51 -18.76 -6.07 3.09
C PHE A 51 -17.65 -5.07 3.46
N PRO A 52 -17.54 -4.60 4.72
CA PRO A 52 -16.44 -3.72 5.12
C PRO A 52 -15.09 -4.44 5.09
N ALA A 53 -15.02 -5.75 5.41
CA ALA A 53 -13.78 -6.51 5.30
C ALA A 53 -13.26 -6.55 3.85
N VAL A 54 -14.09 -6.92 2.89
CA VAL A 54 -13.70 -7.02 1.48
C VAL A 54 -13.45 -5.62 0.89
N GLY A 55 -14.37 -4.67 1.10
CA GLY A 55 -14.23 -3.33 0.55
C GLY A 55 -12.98 -2.61 1.05
N TRP A 56 -12.73 -2.66 2.36
CA TRP A 56 -11.56 -2.03 2.96
C TRP A 56 -10.28 -2.84 2.71
N GLY A 57 -10.39 -4.18 2.65
CA GLY A 57 -9.30 -5.08 2.33
C GLY A 57 -8.74 -4.89 0.91
N ILE A 58 -9.58 -4.54 -0.07
CA ILE A 58 -9.13 -4.18 -1.42
C ILE A 58 -8.28 -2.90 -1.39
N GLY A 59 -8.74 -1.87 -0.67
CA GLY A 59 -7.96 -0.64 -0.47
C GLY A 59 -6.62 -0.91 0.23
N LEU A 60 -6.65 -1.76 1.26
CA LEU A 60 -5.44 -2.17 1.98
C LEU A 60 -4.46 -2.94 1.08
N ALA A 61 -4.96 -3.85 0.23
CA ALA A 61 -4.15 -4.56 -0.74
C ALA A 61 -3.52 -3.61 -1.78
N GLY A 62 -4.26 -2.59 -2.22
CA GLY A 62 -3.73 -1.51 -3.06
C GLY A 62 -2.55 -0.78 -2.41
N HIS A 63 -2.71 -0.35 -1.17
CA HIS A 63 -1.63 0.28 -0.40
C HIS A 63 -0.46 -0.68 -0.13
N ALA A 64 -0.72 -1.97 0.10
CA ALA A 64 0.31 -2.97 0.28
C ALA A 64 1.17 -3.12 -0.99
N MET A 65 0.53 -3.22 -2.16
CA MET A 65 1.25 -3.32 -3.44
C MET A 65 2.15 -2.11 -3.67
N GLN A 66 1.68 -0.91 -3.34
CA GLN A 66 2.46 0.33 -3.46
C GLN A 66 3.60 0.40 -2.43
N ALA A 67 3.34 0.04 -1.16
CA ALA A 67 4.33 0.09 -0.09
C ALA A 67 5.45 -0.95 -0.26
N PHE A 68 5.13 -2.16 -0.74
CA PHE A 68 6.09 -3.25 -0.91
C PHE A 68 6.68 -3.33 -2.33
N GLN A 69 6.24 -2.48 -3.26
CA GLN A 69 6.61 -2.54 -4.68
C GLN A 69 6.44 -3.94 -5.27
N TYR A 70 5.46 -4.67 -4.72
CA TYR A 70 5.20 -6.06 -5.04
C TYR A 70 3.92 -6.10 -5.85
N PHE A 71 4.06 -5.81 -7.13
CA PHE A 71 3.05 -6.16 -8.11
C PHE A 71 3.28 -7.62 -8.49
N PRO A 72 2.38 -8.56 -8.15
CA PRO A 72 2.55 -9.97 -8.50
C PRO A 72 2.77 -10.19 -10.02
N PHE A 73 2.35 -9.24 -10.85
CA PHE A 73 2.49 -9.29 -12.30
C PHE A 73 3.66 -8.47 -12.89
N LEU A 74 4.15 -7.43 -12.20
CA LEU A 74 5.14 -6.50 -12.79
C LEU A 74 6.57 -6.64 -12.21
N GLY A 75 6.73 -7.36 -11.09
CA GLY A 75 8.05 -7.67 -10.54
C GLY A 75 8.79 -6.47 -9.93
N ARG A 76 9.70 -6.77 -9.00
CA ARG A 76 10.37 -5.79 -8.11
C ARG A 76 11.23 -4.74 -8.85
N ASN A 77 11.51 -4.95 -10.14
CA ASN A 77 12.36 -4.08 -10.97
C ASN A 77 11.58 -3.15 -11.90
N TRP A 78 10.26 -3.30 -12.05
CA TRP A 78 9.47 -2.46 -12.96
C TRP A 78 9.50 -0.99 -12.56
N GLU A 79 9.41 -0.70 -11.27
CA GLU A 79 9.39 0.69 -10.79
C GLU A 79 10.74 1.39 -11.03
N GLN A 80 11.86 0.68 -10.87
CA GLN A 80 13.17 1.21 -11.23
C GLN A 80 13.32 1.44 -12.73
N ARG A 81 12.76 0.53 -13.55
CA ARG A 81 12.74 0.68 -15.00
C ARG A 81 11.91 1.88 -15.44
N LYS A 82 10.71 2.05 -14.91
CA LYS A 82 9.84 3.18 -15.28
C LYS A 82 10.41 4.52 -14.84
N ILE A 83 11.00 4.59 -13.66
CA ILE A 83 11.70 5.78 -13.20
C ILE A 83 12.87 6.13 -14.11
N LYS A 84 13.65 5.13 -14.52
CA LYS A 84 14.76 5.34 -15.46
C LYS A 84 14.25 5.81 -16.83
N GLU A 85 13.14 5.25 -17.29
CA GLU A 85 12.47 5.64 -18.53
C GLU A 85 11.99 7.09 -18.48
N PHE A 86 11.37 7.53 -17.36
CA PHE A 86 10.94 8.92 -17.18
C PHE A 86 12.12 9.91 -17.15
N MET A 87 13.21 9.55 -16.48
CA MET A 87 14.43 10.36 -16.47
C MET A 87 15.10 10.48 -17.84
N ASP A 88 15.07 9.42 -18.66
CA ASP A 88 15.60 9.43 -20.04
C ASP A 88 14.64 10.16 -21.01
N SER A 89 13.33 10.19 -20.73
CA SER A 89 12.35 10.86 -21.59
C SER A 89 12.23 12.37 -21.36
N ASP A 90 12.72 12.90 -20.23
CA ASP A 90 12.78 14.35 -19.96
C ASP A 90 14.02 15.03 -20.57
N THR A 91 14.84 14.30 -21.34
CA THR A 91 15.83 14.88 -22.24
C THR A 91 15.25 15.05 -23.65
N PHE A 92 14.41 16.08 -23.84
CA PHE A 92 14.09 16.67 -25.14
C PHE A 92 14.11 18.20 -25.05
#